data_AF-A0A9Q3DAX0-F1
#
_entry.id   AF-A0A9Q3DAX0-F1
#
_cell.length_a   1.000
_cell.length_b   1.000
_cell.length_c   1.000
_cell.angle_alpha   90.00
_cell.angle_beta   90.00
_cell.angle_gamma   90.00
#
_symmetry.space_group_name_H-M   'P 1'
#
loop_
_entity.id
_entity.type
_entity.pdbx_description
1 polymer ?
#
loop_
_entity_poly.entity_id
_entity_poly.type
_entity_poly.pdbx_seq_one_letter_code
_entity_poly.pdbx_strand_id
1 'polypeptide(L)'
;MSKLPVAYLDTDWGNCRVTRRSTTGYLILFNGNLVIWKTRKQPTISLSSAKAEYLLLTDLMSELLWFKQFIEEINILTMTREILVHEDNQECIDTPNSDCNTNTRRMKHIDIQLHFIQDIIENKIIGLTYTPTANMLANFLTKSVSRPAIRRALKELGLHTTGDKGCVEICDLSQSTSN
;
A
#
# COMPACT_ATOMS: atom_id res chain seq x y z
N MET A 1 19.75 -0.74 13.54
CA MET A 1 18.61 -1.66 13.72
C MET A 1 17.73 -1.47 12.49
N SER A 2 17.65 -2.45 11.58
CA SER A 2 16.85 -2.35 10.36
C SER A 2 15.37 -2.23 10.73
N LYS A 3 14.68 -1.21 10.19
CA LYS A 3 13.24 -1.05 10.40
C LYS A 3 12.49 -2.07 9.55
N LEU A 4 11.38 -2.57 10.09
CA LEU A 4 10.46 -3.43 9.35
C LEU A 4 9.92 -2.69 8.11
N PRO A 5 9.50 -3.44 7.06
CA PRO A 5 8.79 -2.86 5.95
C PRO A 5 7.51 -2.15 6.42
N VAL A 6 7.12 -1.10 5.69
CA VAL A 6 5.85 -0.38 5.88
C VAL A 6 5.26 -0.14 4.49
N ALA A 7 3.99 -0.44 4.31
CA ALA A 7 3.32 -0.25 3.03
C ALA A 7 2.18 0.76 3.11
N TYR A 8 1.92 1.44 1.99
CA TYR A 8 0.82 2.37 1.82
C TYR A 8 0.08 1.97 0.55
N LEU A 9 -1.24 2.04 0.57
CA LEU A 9 -2.05 1.77 -0.60
C LEU A 9 -3.16 2.81 -0.76
N ASP A 10 -3.62 2.98 -1.99
CA ASP A 10 -4.76 3.83 -2.30
C ASP A 10 -5.49 3.30 -3.54
N THR A 11 -6.77 3.63 -3.64
CA THR A 11 -7.60 3.27 -4.78
C THR A 11 -8.43 4.45 -5.26
N ASP A 12 -8.36 4.75 -6.55
CA ASP A 12 -9.24 5.70 -7.22
C ASP A 12 -10.36 4.95 -7.96
N TRP A 13 -11.50 4.79 -7.27
CA TRP A 13 -12.61 3.95 -7.72
C TRP A 13 -13.35 4.55 -8.92
N GLY A 14 -13.37 3.80 -10.03
CA GLY A 14 -14.20 4.10 -11.20
C GLY A 14 -13.90 5.41 -11.93
N ASN A 15 -12.82 6.12 -11.59
CA ASN A 15 -12.56 7.46 -12.10
C ASN A 15 -12.11 7.50 -13.57
N CYS A 16 -11.71 6.37 -14.16
CA CYS A 16 -11.45 6.32 -15.59
C CYS A 16 -12.74 6.54 -16.40
N ARG A 17 -12.86 7.70 -17.05
CA ARG A 17 -14.07 8.07 -17.83
C ARG A 17 -14.39 7.13 -18.99
N VAL A 18 -13.38 6.50 -19.59
CA VAL A 18 -13.56 5.61 -20.75
C VAL A 18 -13.98 4.20 -20.30
N THR A 19 -13.24 3.60 -19.36
CA THR A 19 -13.42 2.19 -19.00
C THR A 19 -14.17 1.97 -17.68
N ARG A 20 -14.38 3.03 -16.88
CA ARG A 20 -14.93 2.99 -15.50
C ARG A 20 -14.21 2.00 -14.57
N ARG A 21 -12.98 1.64 -14.90
CA ARG A 21 -12.10 0.79 -14.08
C ARG A 21 -11.36 1.67 -13.08
N SER A 22 -11.17 1.14 -11.88
CA SER A 22 -10.41 1.82 -10.82
C SER A 22 -8.91 1.84 -11.15
N THR A 23 -8.23 2.86 -10.66
CA THR A 23 -6.76 2.90 -10.61
C THR A 23 -6.33 2.58 -9.20
N THR A 24 -5.48 1.59 -9.02
CA THR A 24 -4.95 1.17 -7.73
C THR A 24 -3.46 1.43 -7.69
N GLY A 25 -2.94 1.74 -6.51
CA GLY A 25 -1.50 1.87 -6.32
C GLY A 25 -1.09 1.57 -4.90
N TYR A 26 0.12 1.04 -4.76
CA TYR A 26 0.75 0.85 -3.47
C TYR A 26 2.24 1.13 -3.56
N LEU A 27 2.84 1.34 -2.40
CA LEU A 27 4.28 1.43 -2.22
C LEU A 27 4.70 0.72 -0.94
N ILE A 28 5.92 0.21 -0.93
CA ILE A 28 6.55 -0.47 0.21
C ILE A 28 7.85 0.27 0.50
N LEU A 29 7.98 0.71 1.75
CA LEU A 29 9.16 1.30 2.33
C LEU A 29 9.93 0.23 3.10
N PHE A 30 11.25 0.21 2.95
CA PHE A 30 12.14 -0.58 3.78
C PHE A 30 13.26 0.33 4.31
N ASN A 31 13.44 0.34 5.64
CA ASN A 31 14.35 1.27 6.31
C ASN A 31 14.11 2.76 5.98
N GLY A 32 12.86 3.13 5.68
CA GLY A 32 12.48 4.49 5.29
C GLY A 32 12.69 4.83 3.81
N ASN A 33 13.23 3.89 3.02
CA ASN A 33 13.45 4.08 1.59
C ASN A 33 12.39 3.36 0.76
N LEU A 34 11.96 3.97 -0.34
CA LEU A 34 11.06 3.34 -1.29
C LEU A 34 11.77 2.20 -2.02
N VAL A 35 11.28 0.97 -1.85
CA VAL A 35 11.86 -0.23 -2.50
C VAL A 35 10.96 -0.82 -3.57
N ILE A 36 9.64 -0.78 -3.37
CA ILE A 36 8.66 -1.31 -4.31
C ILE A 36 7.56 -0.28 -4.46
N TRP A 37 7.12 -0.03 -5.68
CA TRP A 37 5.91 0.73 -5.98
C TRP A 37 5.21 0.12 -7.18
N LYS A 38 3.89 0.19 -7.19
CA LYS A 38 3.07 -0.31 -8.29
C LYS A 38 1.87 0.60 -8.48
N THR A 39 1.60 0.93 -9.74
CA THR A 39 0.35 1.58 -10.16
C THR A 39 -0.26 0.75 -11.28
N ARG A 40 -1.54 0.45 -11.16
CA ARG A 40 -2.25 -0.35 -12.16
C ARG A 40 -3.70 0.07 -12.28
N LYS A 41 -4.23 0.09 -13.51
CA LYS A 41 -5.67 0.08 -13.73
C LYS A 41 -6.20 -1.34 -13.50
N GLN A 42 -7.20 -1.49 -12.63
CA GLN A 42 -7.80 -2.79 -12.34
C GLN A 42 -8.31 -3.47 -13.62
N PRO A 43 -8.10 -4.79 -13.79
CA PRO A 43 -8.50 -5.49 -15.00
C PRO A 43 -10.02 -5.57 -15.18
N THR A 44 -10.75 -5.51 -14.07
CA THR A 44 -12.21 -5.58 -14.01
C THR A 44 -12.80 -4.27 -13.49
N ILE A 45 -14.09 -4.06 -13.76
CA ILE A 45 -14.84 -2.93 -13.19
C ILE A 45 -15.32 -3.34 -11.80
N SER A 46 -14.93 -2.57 -10.79
CA SER A 46 -15.39 -2.75 -9.41
C SER A 46 -16.69 -1.99 -9.20
N LEU A 47 -17.71 -2.66 -8.66
CA LEU A 47 -19.04 -2.09 -8.45
C LEU A 47 -19.16 -1.33 -7.11
N SER A 48 -18.12 -1.37 -6.27
CA SER A 48 -17.99 -0.61 -5.03
C SER A 48 -16.52 -0.24 -4.80
N SER A 49 -16.27 0.80 -3.99
CA SER A 49 -14.94 1.16 -3.50
C SER A 49 -14.33 0.02 -2.70
N ALA A 50 -15.08 -0.57 -1.76
CA ALA A 50 -14.63 -1.70 -0.95
C ALA A 50 -14.13 -2.88 -1.79
N LYS A 51 -14.84 -3.24 -2.88
CA LYS A 51 -14.36 -4.31 -3.78
C LYS A 51 -13.04 -3.93 -4.47
N ALA A 52 -12.89 -2.67 -4.87
CA ALA A 52 -11.67 -2.21 -5.49
C ALA A 52 -10.49 -2.25 -4.50
N GLU A 53 -10.74 -1.88 -3.24
CA GLU A 53 -9.75 -1.91 -2.17
C GLU A 53 -9.38 -3.35 -1.75
N TYR A 54 -10.34 -4.27 -1.62
CA TYR A 54 -10.03 -5.68 -1.35
C TYR A 54 -9.19 -6.35 -2.44
N LEU A 55 -9.47 -6.00 -3.71
CA LEU A 55 -8.63 -6.41 -4.83
C LEU A 55 -7.20 -5.88 -4.72
N LEU A 56 -7.04 -4.63 -4.29
CA LEU A 56 -5.73 -4.02 -4.09
C LEU A 56 -4.99 -4.62 -2.90
N LEU A 57 -5.67 -4.78 -1.76
CA LEU A 57 -5.15 -5.43 -0.56
C LEU A 57 -4.66 -6.83 -0.90
N THR A 58 -5.45 -7.65 -1.59
CA THR A 58 -5.04 -9.01 -2.00
C THR A 58 -3.74 -9.01 -2.83
N ASP A 59 -3.60 -8.06 -3.77
CA ASP A 59 -2.39 -7.91 -4.60
C ASP A 59 -1.18 -7.45 -3.76
N LEU A 60 -1.38 -6.50 -2.84
CA LEU A 60 -0.33 -6.03 -1.93
C LEU A 60 0.09 -7.11 -0.93
N MET A 61 -0.86 -7.86 -0.35
CA MET A 61 -0.56 -8.93 0.60
C MET A 61 0.31 -10.02 -0.04
N SER A 62 0.02 -10.37 -1.30
CA SER A 62 0.82 -11.33 -2.05
C SER A 62 2.25 -10.81 -2.29
N GLU A 63 2.39 -9.52 -2.63
CA GLU A 63 3.69 -8.86 -2.79
C GLU A 63 4.47 -8.81 -1.47
N LEU A 64 3.81 -8.53 -0.35
CA LEU A 64 4.43 -8.46 0.97
C LEU A 64 4.87 -9.84 1.49
N LEU A 65 4.09 -10.89 1.23
CA LEU A 65 4.49 -12.27 1.53
C LEU A 65 5.77 -12.65 0.77
N TRP A 66 5.80 -12.36 -0.54
CA TRP A 66 7.00 -12.58 -1.35
C TRP A 66 8.18 -11.76 -0.83
N PHE A 67 7.97 -10.48 -0.54
CA PHE A 67 9.04 -9.59 -0.07
C PHE A 67 9.61 -10.00 1.28
N LYS A 68 8.75 -10.44 2.22
CA LYS A 68 9.15 -11.03 3.50
C LYS A 68 10.05 -12.24 3.27
N GLN A 69 9.59 -13.20 2.46
CA GLN A 69 10.36 -14.40 2.17
C GLN A 69 11.71 -14.05 1.52
N PHE A 70 11.72 -13.14 0.55
CA PHE A 70 12.92 -12.71 -0.13
C PHE A 70 13.96 -12.12 0.83
N ILE A 71 13.56 -11.20 1.72
CA ILE A 71 14.46 -10.57 2.70
C ILE A 71 15.04 -11.59 3.69
N GLU A 72 14.23 -12.57 4.10
CA GLU A 72 14.64 -13.63 5.03
C GLU A 72 15.63 -14.59 4.36
N GLU A 73 15.39 -14.99 3.11
CA GLU A 73 16.27 -15.88 2.33
C GLU A 73 17.67 -15.28 2.11
N ILE A 74 17.76 -13.97 1.86
CA ILE A 74 19.03 -13.28 1.69
C ILE A 74 19.66 -12.80 3.01
N ASN A 75 19.10 -13.22 4.15
CA ASN A 75 19.61 -12.92 5.51
C ASN A 75 19.76 -11.42 5.83
N ILE A 76 18.92 -10.56 5.24
CA ILE A 76 18.94 -9.11 5.56
C ILE A 76 18.26 -8.83 6.90
N LEU A 77 17.10 -9.46 7.13
CA LEU A 77 16.32 -9.27 8.36
C LEU A 77 15.34 -10.43 8.57
N THR A 78 15.26 -10.94 9.79
CA THR A 78 14.20 -11.87 10.20
C THR A 78 12.95 -11.08 10.61
N MET A 79 11.81 -11.32 9.95
CA MET A 79 10.55 -10.62 10.24
C MET A 79 9.86 -11.23 11.46
N THR A 80 10.16 -10.68 12.64
CA THR A 80 9.58 -11.15 13.92
C THR A 80 8.27 -10.46 14.32
N ARG A 81 7.84 -9.44 13.56
CA ARG A 81 6.60 -8.70 13.79
C ARG A 81 5.87 -8.51 12.47
N GLU A 82 4.59 -8.16 12.58
CA GLU A 82 3.75 -7.86 11.42
C GLU A 82 4.24 -6.61 10.65
N ILE A 83 4.07 -6.66 9.33
CA ILE A 83 4.31 -5.51 8.44
C ILE A 83 3.10 -4.59 8.54
N LEU A 84 3.32 -3.29 8.77
CA LEU A 84 2.23 -2.32 8.84
C LEU A 84 1.81 -1.87 7.44
N VAL A 85 0.52 -1.96 7.16
CA VAL A 85 -0.12 -1.51 5.93
C VAL A 85 -1.06 -0.37 6.26
N HIS A 86 -0.80 0.79 5.66
CA HIS A 86 -1.56 2.01 5.84
C HIS A 86 -2.71 2.09 4.83
N GLU A 87 -3.92 2.28 5.35
CA GLU A 87 -5.18 2.38 4.61
C GLU A 87 -5.96 3.63 5.07
N ASP A 88 -6.63 4.34 4.16
CA ASP A 88 -7.42 5.54 4.48
C ASP A 88 -8.92 5.27 4.57
N ASN A 89 -9.38 4.06 4.21
CA ASN A 89 -10.75 3.62 4.43
C ASN A 89 -10.90 2.73 5.68
N GLN A 90 -11.60 3.24 6.70
CA GLN A 90 -11.87 2.51 7.95
C GLN A 90 -12.70 1.24 7.73
N GLU A 91 -13.64 1.25 6.78
CA GLU A 91 -14.47 0.06 6.51
C GLU A 91 -13.61 -1.12 6.03
N CYS A 92 -12.57 -0.85 5.26
CA CYS A 92 -11.64 -1.87 4.77
C CYS A 92 -10.62 -2.32 5.82
N ILE A 93 -10.46 -1.56 6.91
CA ILE A 93 -9.68 -1.96 8.07
C ILE A 93 -10.54 -2.80 9.02
N ASP A 94 -11.76 -2.36 9.29
CA ASP A 94 -12.62 -2.99 10.30
C ASP A 94 -13.20 -4.31 9.80
N THR A 95 -13.58 -4.41 8.52
CA THR A 95 -14.23 -5.62 7.99
C THR A 95 -13.35 -6.87 8.13
N PRO A 96 -12.07 -6.87 7.70
CA PRO A 96 -11.20 -8.03 7.91
C PRO A 96 -10.88 -8.29 9.39
N ASN A 97 -10.87 -7.27 10.25
CA ASN A 97 -10.57 -7.43 11.68
C ASN A 97 -11.77 -7.90 12.52
N SER A 98 -12.95 -8.02 11.92
CA SER A 98 -14.18 -8.40 12.63
C SER A 98 -14.60 -9.85 12.34
N ASP A 99 -15.06 -10.57 13.38
CA ASP A 99 -15.64 -11.92 13.25
C ASP A 99 -16.99 -11.91 12.50
N CYS A 100 -17.60 -10.73 12.35
CA CYS A 100 -18.91 -10.57 11.76
C CYS A 100 -18.81 -10.30 10.25
N ASN A 101 -18.76 -11.39 9.49
CA ASN A 101 -18.92 -11.41 8.03
C ASN A 101 -20.36 -11.03 7.57
N THR A 102 -21.06 -10.16 8.32
CA THR A 102 -22.50 -9.90 8.23
C THR A 102 -22.90 -9.03 7.02
N ASN A 103 -21.95 -8.33 6.40
CA ASN A 103 -22.21 -7.49 5.23
C ASN A 103 -21.81 -8.14 3.89
N THR A 104 -21.10 -9.27 3.90
CA THR A 104 -20.72 -10.02 2.68
C THR A 104 -21.88 -10.89 2.18
N ARG A 105 -23.09 -10.34 2.15
CA ARG A 105 -24.21 -10.99 1.45
C ARG A 105 -23.89 -11.04 -0.05
N ARG A 106 -23.51 -12.24 -0.52
CA ARG A 106 -23.81 -12.84 -1.85
C ARG A 106 -22.73 -12.91 -2.94
N MET A 107 -21.43 -12.67 -2.70
CA MET A 107 -20.42 -12.84 -3.76
C MET A 107 -19.17 -13.61 -3.33
N LYS A 108 -19.09 -14.87 -3.75
CA LYS A 108 -17.99 -15.81 -3.45
C LYS A 108 -16.58 -15.24 -3.68
N HIS A 109 -16.38 -14.42 -4.71
CA HIS A 109 -15.05 -13.88 -5.01
C HIS A 109 -14.58 -12.82 -4.02
N ILE A 110 -15.50 -12.04 -3.42
CA ILE A 110 -15.16 -11.08 -2.37
C ILE A 110 -14.86 -11.83 -1.08
N ASP A 111 -15.68 -12.84 -0.77
CA ASP A 111 -15.53 -13.69 0.41
C ASP A 111 -14.16 -14.38 0.44
N ILE A 112 -13.71 -14.94 -0.68
CA ILE A 112 -12.36 -15.53 -0.80
C ILE A 112 -11.25 -14.49 -0.54
N GLN A 113 -11.39 -13.27 -1.08
CA GLN A 113 -10.39 -12.21 -0.86
C GLN A 113 -10.34 -11.78 0.60
N LEU A 114 -11.51 -11.62 1.22
CA LEU A 114 -11.62 -11.25 2.61
C LEU A 114 -11.01 -12.32 3.52
N HIS A 115 -11.35 -13.59 3.29
CA HIS A 115 -10.76 -14.71 4.03
C HIS A 115 -9.25 -14.81 3.86
N PHE A 116 -8.73 -14.56 2.66
CA PHE A 116 -7.27 -14.50 2.43
C PHE A 116 -6.62 -13.36 3.24
N ILE A 117 -7.22 -12.18 3.27
CA ILE A 117 -6.72 -11.04 4.05
C ILE A 117 -6.79 -11.35 5.57
N GLN A 118 -7.90 -11.94 6.02
CA GLN A 118 -8.09 -12.38 7.41
C GLN A 118 -7.02 -13.35 7.87
N ASP A 119 -6.78 -14.41 7.09
CA ASP A 119 -5.76 -15.43 7.41
C ASP A 119 -4.38 -14.78 7.61
N ILE A 120 -4.00 -13.83 6.77
CA ILE A 120 -2.71 -13.12 6.87
C ILE A 120 -2.63 -12.24 8.13
N ILE A 121 -3.74 -11.58 8.50
CA ILE A 121 -3.83 -10.73 9.70
C ILE A 121 -3.84 -11.59 10.98
N GLU A 122 -4.58 -12.69 10.99
CA GLU A 122 -4.65 -13.64 12.09
C GLU A 122 -3.29 -14.27 12.38
N ASN A 123 -2.55 -14.62 11.33
CA ASN A 123 -1.17 -15.13 11.42
C ASN A 123 -0.13 -14.05 11.77
N LYS A 124 -0.54 -12.80 12.02
CA LYS A 124 0.35 -11.67 12.40
C LYS A 124 1.49 -11.46 11.41
N ILE A 125 1.22 -11.72 10.13
CA ILE A 125 2.16 -11.40 9.05
C ILE A 125 2.04 -9.91 8.72
N ILE A 126 0.82 -9.39 8.71
CA ILE A 126 0.49 -8.02 8.31
C ILE A 126 -0.56 -7.44 9.27
N GLY A 127 -0.41 -6.15 9.59
CA GLY A 127 -1.39 -5.37 10.36
C GLY A 127 -1.88 -4.17 9.56
N LEU A 128 -3.20 -3.94 9.56
CA LEU A 128 -3.81 -2.76 8.94
C LEU A 128 -3.84 -1.58 9.92
N THR A 129 -3.53 -0.37 9.45
CA THR A 129 -3.54 0.85 10.26
C THR A 129 -4.15 2.02 9.50
N TYR A 130 -5.05 2.75 10.17
CA TYR A 130 -5.70 3.91 9.57
C TYR A 130 -4.71 5.07 9.37
N THR A 131 -4.73 5.66 8.17
CA THR A 131 -3.98 6.87 7.84
C THR A 131 -4.88 7.85 7.11
N PRO A 132 -5.03 9.09 7.59
CA PRO A 132 -5.83 10.10 6.89
C PRO A 132 -5.33 10.30 5.46
N THR A 133 -6.23 10.48 4.50
CA THR A 133 -5.92 10.72 3.08
C THR A 133 -4.87 11.81 2.88
N ALA A 134 -4.86 12.87 3.71
CA ALA A 134 -3.87 13.96 3.61
C ALA A 134 -2.40 13.51 3.84
N ASN A 135 -2.21 12.37 4.50
CA ASN A 135 -0.90 11.76 4.80
C ASN A 135 -0.69 10.43 4.06
N MET A 136 -1.63 10.02 3.21
CA MET A 136 -1.54 8.78 2.46
C MET A 136 -0.53 8.92 1.31
N LEU A 137 0.65 8.33 1.48
CA LEU A 137 1.74 8.41 0.50
C LEU A 137 1.37 7.80 -0.85
N ALA A 138 0.46 6.84 -0.91
CA ALA A 138 0.04 6.20 -2.15
C ALA A 138 -0.88 7.07 -3.03
N ASN A 139 -1.43 8.19 -2.52
CA ASN A 139 -2.41 9.01 -3.27
C ASN A 139 -1.92 9.52 -4.62
N PHE A 140 -0.63 9.87 -4.73
CA PHE A 140 -0.10 10.39 -6.00
C PHE A 140 0.03 9.29 -7.08
N LEU A 141 -0.04 8.01 -6.69
CA LEU A 141 0.04 6.88 -7.60
C LEU A 141 -1.27 6.62 -8.35
N THR A 142 -2.39 7.13 -7.84
CA THR A 142 -3.75 6.73 -8.22
C THR A 142 -4.58 7.91 -8.69
N LYS A 143 -4.44 9.06 -8.01
CA LYS A 143 -5.24 10.26 -8.20
C LYS A 143 -4.43 11.32 -8.95
N SER A 144 -5.13 12.13 -9.74
CA SER A 144 -4.57 13.34 -10.33
C SER A 144 -4.43 14.42 -9.26
N VAL A 145 -3.31 14.41 -8.53
CA VAL A 145 -3.01 15.37 -7.46
C VAL A 145 -2.21 16.56 -7.96
N SER A 146 -2.23 17.67 -7.21
CA SER A 146 -1.51 18.88 -7.56
C SER A 146 0.01 18.69 -7.47
N ARG A 147 0.79 19.42 -8.27
CA ARG A 147 2.28 19.37 -8.22
C ARG A 147 2.85 19.55 -6.79
N PRO A 148 2.32 20.45 -5.93
CA PRO A 148 2.76 20.54 -4.54
C PRO A 148 2.54 19.25 -3.74
N ALA A 149 1.42 18.56 -3.93
CA ALA A 149 1.14 17.30 -3.25
C ALA A 149 2.11 16.18 -3.68
N ILE A 150 2.41 16.08 -4.97
CA ILE A 150 3.44 15.15 -5.49
C ILE A 150 4.79 15.46 -4.85
N ARG A 151 5.21 16.73 -4.86
CA ARG A 151 6.49 17.15 -4.27
C ARG A 151 6.58 16.84 -2.78
N ARG A 152 5.49 17.02 -2.04
CA ARG A 152 5.42 16.65 -0.63
C ARG A 152 5.61 15.15 -0.44
N ALA A 153 4.85 14.34 -1.18
CA ALA A 153 4.97 12.87 -1.10
C ALA A 153 6.38 12.40 -1.47
N LEU A 154 6.96 12.90 -2.57
CA LEU A 154 8.33 12.56 -2.96
C LEU A 154 9.34 12.94 -1.88
N LYS A 155 9.22 14.13 -1.28
CA LYS A 155 10.09 14.54 -0.17
C LYS A 155 9.95 13.62 1.04
N GLU A 156 8.74 13.22 1.40
CA GLU A 156 8.47 12.27 2.50
C GLU A 156 9.03 10.86 2.18
N LEU A 157 9.12 10.49 0.91
CA LEU A 157 9.76 9.26 0.42
C LEU A 157 11.29 9.35 0.30
N GLY A 158 11.91 10.48 0.66
CA GLY A 158 13.36 10.70 0.48
C GLY A 158 13.81 10.87 -0.97
N LEU A 159 12.85 11.16 -1.86
CA LEU A 159 13.03 11.32 -3.30
C LEU A 159 13.20 12.80 -3.65
N HIS A 160 14.42 13.18 -4.03
CA HIS A 160 14.74 14.56 -4.38
C HIS A 160 14.82 14.73 -5.89
N THR A 161 14.23 15.82 -6.39
CA THR A 161 14.34 16.19 -7.81
C THR A 161 15.65 16.94 -8.03
N THR A 162 16.58 16.35 -8.78
CA THR A 162 17.79 17.05 -9.20
C THR A 162 17.45 17.98 -10.37
N GLY A 163 17.92 19.22 -10.26
CA GLY A 163 17.40 20.39 -10.95
C GLY A 163 17.63 20.49 -12.46
N ASP A 164 17.74 19.39 -13.23
CA ASP A 164 17.94 19.56 -14.67
C ASP A 164 17.26 18.57 -15.63
N LYS A 165 16.82 17.36 -15.24
CA LYS A 165 16.24 16.41 -16.22
C LYS A 165 15.11 15.50 -15.74
N GLY A 166 14.38 15.88 -14.68
CA GLY A 166 13.30 15.03 -14.14
C GLY A 166 13.81 13.71 -13.54
N CYS A 167 15.09 13.66 -13.18
CA CYS A 167 15.70 12.55 -12.48
C CYS A 167 15.42 12.68 -10.97
N VAL A 168 15.19 11.55 -10.31
CA VAL A 168 14.88 11.45 -8.90
C VAL A 168 15.98 10.62 -8.24
N GLU A 169 16.67 11.19 -7.25
CA GLU A 169 17.69 10.49 -6.46
C GLU A 169 17.12 10.07 -5.10
N ILE A 170 17.56 8.90 -4.62
CA ILE A 170 17.29 8.42 -3.26
C ILE A 170 18.38 9.01 -2.36
N CYS A 171 18.01 9.89 -1.43
CA CYS A 171 18.97 10.38 -0.44
C CYS A 171 19.10 9.39 0.72
N ASP A 172 20.32 8.92 0.98
CA ASP A 172 20.65 8.16 2.18
C ASP A 172 20.43 9.03 3.43
N LEU A 173 19.35 8.75 4.18
CA LEU A 173 19.02 9.42 5.45
C LEU A 173 20.04 9.14 6.58
N SER A 174 21.04 8.29 6.33
CA SER A 174 22.07 7.88 7.30
C SER A 174 23.18 8.92 7.53
N GLN A 175 23.23 10.02 6.76
CA GLN A 175 24.30 11.02 6.88
C GLN A 175 23.91 12.30 7.64
N SER A 176 22.76 12.35 8.31
CA SER A 176 22.29 13.57 9.00
C SER A 176 22.65 13.69 10.49
N THR A 177 23.56 12.86 11.00
CA THR A 177 24.14 13.02 12.36
C THR A 177 25.63 13.30 12.31
N SER A 178 26.00 14.48 11.81
CA SER A 178 27.27 15.12 12.15
C SER A 178 27.16 16.62 11.88
N ASN A 179 26.75 17.36 12.90
CA ASN A 179 27.24 18.69 13.30
C ASN A 179 26.53 19.12 14.58
#